data_AF-A0A651E979-F1
#
_entry.id   AF-A0A651E979-F1
#
_cell.length_a   1.000
_cell.length_b   1.000
_cell.length_c   1.000
_cell.angle_alpha   90.00
_cell.angle_beta   90.00
_cell.angle_gamma   90.00
#
_symmetry.space_group_name_H-M   'P 1'
#
loop_
_entity.id
_entity.type
_entity.pdbx_description
1 polymer ?
#
loop_
_entity_poly.entity_id
_entity_poly.type
_entity_poly.pdbx_seq_one_letter_code
_entity_poly.pdbx_strand_id
1 'polypeptide(L)'
;MPDAHPSSQTPLSHPLPGSIPEHVQDTYAAIAHVLEIVCRESLDPGLADWGKAIAAALCCQADDLVIRGQTNVWACGILHAIAKVNGWLDPDHPRYLSPSALYIACGASASATHRRSKQICDRLHLAEDAQWQIPIPPPVVNWMVSVNGLAVDAHLLPRSLQEQAVQQGLIPSLPPSDREAPAQ
;
A
#
# COMPACT_ATOMS: atom_id res chain seq x y z
N MET A 1 18.46 20.69 18.72
CA MET A 1 18.19 19.46 17.96
C MET A 1 16.96 18.83 18.58
N PRO A 2 15.80 18.79 17.91
CA PRO A 2 14.70 17.96 18.34
C PRO A 2 14.68 16.67 17.51
N ASP A 3 14.47 15.58 18.22
CA ASP A 3 14.34 14.20 17.77
C ASP A 3 13.45 14.03 16.52
N ALA A 4 13.95 13.21 15.61
CA ALA A 4 13.19 12.69 14.48
C ALA A 4 12.06 11.81 15.03
N HIS A 5 10.81 12.24 14.86
CA HIS A 5 9.67 11.34 14.94
C HIS A 5 9.85 10.26 13.86
N PRO A 6 9.90 8.96 14.19
CA PRO A 6 9.77 7.93 13.17
C PRO A 6 8.34 8.02 12.67
N SER A 7 8.17 8.38 11.39
CA SER A 7 6.93 8.25 10.63
C SER A 7 6.38 6.83 10.81
N SER A 8 5.57 6.64 11.84
CA SER A 8 4.90 5.39 12.14
C SER A 8 3.71 5.31 11.22
N GLN A 9 3.98 5.05 9.94
CA GLN A 9 2.94 4.56 9.05
C GLN A 9 2.43 3.26 9.68
N THR A 10 1.18 3.25 10.11
CA THR A 10 0.51 2.00 10.48
C THR A 10 0.67 1.05 9.31
N PRO A 11 1.28 -0.14 9.50
CA PRO A 11 1.49 -1.06 8.39
C PRO A 11 0.12 -1.42 7.84
N LEU A 12 -0.10 -1.10 6.55
CA LEU A 12 -1.28 -1.55 5.83
C LEU A 12 -1.36 -3.06 5.98
N SER A 13 -2.42 -3.52 6.65
CA SER A 13 -2.63 -4.94 6.93
C SER A 13 -2.93 -5.65 5.61
N HIS A 14 -1.99 -6.47 5.13
CA HIS A 14 -2.16 -7.30 3.93
C HIS A 14 -2.75 -8.67 4.31
N PRO A 15 -3.42 -9.37 3.40
CA PRO A 15 -3.92 -10.73 3.65
C PRO A 15 -2.78 -11.68 4.01
N LEU A 16 -2.97 -12.52 5.02
CA LEU A 16 -1.97 -13.53 5.39
C LEU A 16 -1.85 -14.57 4.26
N PRO A 17 -0.63 -14.93 3.85
CA PRO A 17 -0.44 -15.98 2.87
C PRO A 17 -0.94 -17.31 3.45
N GLY A 18 -1.85 -17.99 2.75
CA GLY A 18 -2.17 -19.39 3.05
C GLY A 18 -0.92 -20.28 2.91
N SER A 19 -0.98 -21.51 3.45
CA SER A 19 0.15 -22.44 3.34
C SER A 19 0.53 -22.71 1.88
N ILE A 20 1.74 -22.33 1.48
CA ILE A 20 2.22 -22.46 0.10
C ILE A 20 2.59 -23.92 -0.15
N PRO A 21 2.07 -24.57 -1.22
CA PRO A 21 2.40 -25.95 -1.55
C PRO A 21 3.90 -26.14 -1.82
N GLU A 22 4.47 -27.25 -1.35
CA GLU A 22 5.92 -27.53 -1.39
C GLU A 22 6.52 -27.40 -2.81
N HIS A 23 5.82 -27.92 -3.82
CA HIS A 23 6.30 -27.91 -5.21
C HIS A 23 6.38 -26.54 -5.87
N VAL A 24 5.79 -25.49 -5.27
CA VAL A 24 5.86 -24.10 -5.75
C VAL A 24 6.58 -23.16 -4.78
N GLN A 25 7.14 -23.65 -3.68
CA GLN A 25 7.84 -22.80 -2.71
C GLN A 25 9.02 -22.04 -3.33
N ASP A 26 9.84 -22.71 -4.14
CA ASP A 26 10.97 -22.05 -4.83
C ASP A 26 10.48 -20.98 -5.82
N THR A 27 9.37 -21.25 -6.51
CA THR A 27 8.77 -20.29 -7.45
C THR A 27 8.26 -19.07 -6.69
N TYR A 28 7.56 -19.27 -5.57
CA TYR A 28 7.12 -18.20 -4.70
C TYR A 28 8.31 -17.38 -4.19
N ALA A 29 9.34 -18.05 -3.64
CA ALA A 29 10.50 -17.39 -3.06
C ALA A 29 11.23 -16.52 -4.10
N ALA A 30 11.37 -17.01 -5.33
CA ALA A 30 11.95 -16.24 -6.42
C ALA A 30 11.12 -14.99 -6.74
N ILE A 31 9.80 -15.10 -6.81
CA ILE A 31 8.90 -13.95 -7.08
C ILE A 31 8.96 -12.96 -5.92
N ALA A 32 8.86 -13.43 -4.69
CA ALA A 32 8.93 -12.62 -3.48
C ALA A 32 10.24 -11.81 -3.42
N HIS A 33 11.37 -12.46 -3.75
CA HIS A 33 12.66 -11.80 -3.79
C HIS A 33 12.71 -10.65 -4.81
N VAL A 34 12.16 -10.86 -6.02
CA VAL A 34 12.08 -9.78 -7.04
C VAL A 34 11.17 -8.65 -6.58
N LEU A 35 10.01 -8.96 -5.98
CA LEU A 35 9.11 -7.96 -5.43
C LEU A 35 9.79 -7.11 -4.37
N GLU A 36 10.52 -7.71 -3.43
CA GLU A 36 11.25 -7.00 -2.39
C GLU A 36 12.34 -6.08 -2.95
N ILE A 37 13.09 -6.54 -3.96
CA ILE A 37 14.09 -5.71 -4.63
C ILE A 37 13.43 -4.51 -5.32
N VAL A 38 12.44 -4.75 -6.18
CA VAL A 38 11.78 -3.70 -6.96
C VAL A 38 11.09 -2.69 -6.06
N CYS A 39 10.38 -3.15 -5.03
CA CYS A 39 9.69 -2.28 -4.08
C CYS A 39 10.66 -1.45 -3.26
N ARG A 40 11.80 -2.03 -2.82
CA ARG A 40 12.81 -1.30 -2.06
C ARG A 40 13.56 -0.27 -2.89
N GLU A 41 13.88 -0.59 -4.14
CA GLU A 41 14.80 0.22 -4.96
C GLU A 41 14.10 1.24 -5.84
N SER A 42 12.83 1.01 -6.21
CA SER A 42 12.15 1.80 -7.23
C SER A 42 10.73 2.23 -6.87
N LEU A 43 10.13 1.68 -5.81
CA LEU A 43 8.74 1.96 -5.42
C LEU A 43 8.62 2.16 -3.89
N ASP A 44 7.45 1.83 -3.34
CA ASP A 44 7.15 1.85 -1.92
C ASP A 44 7.49 0.48 -1.26
N PRO A 45 8.29 0.44 -0.18
CA PRO A 45 8.63 -0.82 0.50
C PRO A 45 7.42 -1.58 1.07
N GLY A 46 6.38 -0.87 1.51
CA GLY A 46 5.14 -1.47 2.03
C GLY A 46 4.31 -2.18 0.95
N LEU A 47 4.60 -1.92 -0.33
CA LEU A 47 3.98 -2.63 -1.45
C LEU A 47 4.50 -4.07 -1.60
N ALA A 48 5.70 -4.37 -1.09
CA ALA A 48 6.30 -5.70 -1.20
C ALA A 48 5.43 -6.76 -0.52
N ASP A 49 4.86 -6.44 0.63
CA ASP A 49 4.03 -7.37 1.40
C ASP A 49 2.70 -7.67 0.70
N TRP A 50 2.07 -6.67 0.10
CA TRP A 50 0.91 -6.86 -0.77
C TRP A 50 1.24 -7.72 -1.98
N GLY A 51 2.38 -7.48 -2.62
CA GLY A 51 2.87 -8.30 -3.71
C GLY A 51 3.07 -9.76 -3.30
N LYS A 52 3.69 -9.99 -2.12
CA LYS A 52 3.92 -11.34 -1.57
C LYS A 52 2.62 -12.05 -1.22
N ALA A 53 1.62 -11.35 -0.68
CA ALA A 53 0.30 -11.92 -0.41
C ALA A 53 -0.38 -12.41 -1.70
N ILE A 54 -0.36 -11.59 -2.77
CA ILE A 54 -0.89 -11.99 -4.07
C ILE A 54 -0.08 -13.12 -4.70
N ALA A 55 1.25 -13.10 -4.59
CA ALA A 55 2.11 -14.18 -5.08
C ALA A 55 1.79 -15.52 -4.38
N ALA A 56 1.58 -15.50 -3.07
CA ALA A 56 1.18 -16.68 -2.31
C ALA A 56 -0.21 -17.17 -2.73
N ALA A 57 -1.19 -16.28 -2.84
CA ALA A 57 -2.54 -16.63 -3.31
C ALA A 57 -2.51 -17.26 -4.71
N LEU A 58 -1.68 -16.72 -5.61
CA LEU A 58 -1.49 -17.25 -6.95
C LEU A 58 -0.86 -18.66 -6.93
N CYS A 59 0.16 -18.88 -6.09
CA CYS A 59 0.78 -20.20 -5.92
C CYS A 59 -0.19 -21.24 -5.32
N CYS A 60 -1.13 -20.81 -4.47
CA CYS A 60 -2.12 -21.72 -3.87
C CYS A 60 -3.28 -22.05 -4.83
N GLN A 61 -3.69 -21.13 -5.70
CA GLN A 61 -4.90 -21.28 -6.52
C GLN A 61 -4.63 -21.57 -8.00
N ALA A 62 -3.41 -21.31 -8.48
CA ALA A 62 -3.04 -21.41 -9.89
C ALA A 62 -1.54 -21.75 -10.07
N ASP A 63 -1.07 -22.76 -9.33
CA ASP A 63 0.31 -23.25 -9.37
C ASP A 63 0.82 -23.55 -10.78
N ASP A 64 -0.02 -24.15 -11.63
CA ASP A 64 0.25 -24.47 -13.03
C ASP A 64 0.65 -23.24 -13.87
N LEU A 65 0.09 -22.08 -13.54
CA LEU A 65 0.41 -20.82 -14.20
C LEU A 65 1.78 -20.32 -13.77
N VAL A 66 2.06 -20.28 -12.46
CA VAL A 66 3.25 -19.61 -11.92
C VAL A 66 4.53 -20.35 -12.28
N ILE A 67 4.48 -21.69 -12.28
CA ILE A 67 5.59 -22.55 -12.72
C ILE A 67 6.02 -22.22 -14.16
N ARG A 68 5.09 -21.69 -14.98
CA ARG A 68 5.32 -21.36 -16.39
C ARG A 68 5.47 -19.85 -16.58
N GLY A 69 6.67 -19.33 -16.36
CA GLY A 69 6.99 -17.95 -16.72
C GLY A 69 8.31 -17.47 -16.18
N GLN A 70 8.74 -16.28 -16.63
CA GLN A 70 9.89 -15.61 -16.05
C GLN A 70 9.45 -14.89 -14.77
N THR A 71 10.21 -15.10 -13.69
CA THR A 71 9.94 -14.56 -12.35
C THR A 71 9.73 -13.05 -12.35
N ASN A 72 10.56 -12.31 -13.08
CA ASN A 72 10.46 -10.86 -13.18
C ASN A 72 9.17 -10.38 -13.87
N VAL A 73 8.69 -11.11 -14.88
CA VAL A 73 7.44 -10.81 -15.57
C VAL A 73 6.24 -11.08 -14.66
N TRP A 74 6.30 -12.12 -13.82
CA TRP A 74 5.28 -12.38 -12.79
C TRP A 74 5.26 -11.28 -11.73
N ALA A 75 6.42 -10.91 -11.17
CA ALA A 75 6.51 -9.81 -10.20
C ALA A 75 5.98 -8.49 -10.78
N CYS A 76 6.35 -8.15 -12.02
CA CYS A 76 5.83 -6.96 -12.71
C CYS A 76 4.31 -7.02 -12.90
N GLY A 77 3.79 -8.18 -13.30
CA GLY A 77 2.36 -8.43 -13.45
C GLY A 77 1.58 -8.24 -12.15
N ILE A 78 2.14 -8.70 -11.02
CA ILE A 78 1.55 -8.55 -9.68
C ILE A 78 1.48 -7.07 -9.30
N LEU A 79 2.59 -6.33 -9.39
CA LEU A 79 2.64 -4.91 -9.05
C LEU A 79 1.71 -4.08 -9.94
N HIS A 80 1.67 -4.37 -11.24
CA HIS A 80 0.73 -3.73 -12.17
C HIS A 80 -0.72 -4.09 -11.83
N ALA A 81 -1.01 -5.34 -11.44
CA ALA A 81 -2.36 -5.74 -11.03
C ALA A 81 -2.82 -4.99 -9.78
N ILE A 82 -1.96 -4.87 -8.75
CA ILE A 82 -2.24 -4.06 -7.56
C ILE A 82 -2.55 -2.62 -7.95
N ALA A 83 -1.66 -1.98 -8.72
CA ALA A 83 -1.85 -0.60 -9.13
C ALA A 83 -3.13 -0.41 -9.95
N LYS A 84 -3.47 -1.37 -10.81
CA LYS A 84 -4.68 -1.34 -11.63
C LYS A 84 -5.95 -1.42 -10.79
N VAL A 85 -6.08 -2.41 -9.89
CA VAL A 85 -7.32 -2.59 -9.10
C VAL A 85 -7.51 -1.49 -8.06
N ASN A 86 -6.43 -0.81 -7.68
CA ASN A 86 -6.46 0.30 -6.74
C ASN A 86 -6.50 1.69 -7.41
N GLY A 87 -6.54 1.77 -8.75
CA GLY A 87 -6.61 3.06 -9.47
C GLY A 87 -5.31 3.88 -9.48
N TRP A 88 -4.17 3.28 -9.13
CA TRP A 88 -2.88 3.96 -8.97
C TRP A 88 -2.16 4.22 -10.29
N LEU A 89 -2.74 3.83 -11.42
CA LEU A 89 -2.16 4.11 -12.75
C LEU A 89 -2.55 5.51 -13.27
N ASP A 90 -3.41 6.21 -12.56
CA ASP A 90 -3.80 7.60 -12.85
C ASP A 90 -2.79 8.57 -12.21
N PRO A 91 -2.15 9.48 -12.99
CA PRO A 91 -1.23 10.49 -12.49
C PRO A 91 -1.80 11.38 -11.37
N ASP A 92 -3.13 11.58 -11.33
CA ASP A 92 -3.78 12.41 -10.31
C ASP A 92 -4.03 11.64 -9.00
N HIS A 93 -3.76 10.33 -8.96
CA HIS A 93 -3.95 9.52 -7.77
C HIS A 93 -2.83 9.77 -6.73
N PRO A 94 -3.14 9.93 -5.42
CA PRO A 94 -2.13 10.19 -4.37
C PRO A 94 -1.03 9.14 -4.25
N ARG A 95 -1.29 7.92 -4.72
CA ARG A 95 -0.36 6.78 -4.77
C ARG A 95 0.04 6.42 -6.21
N TYR A 96 0.13 7.41 -7.12
CA TYR A 96 0.43 7.17 -8.52
C TYR A 96 1.70 6.32 -8.69
N LEU A 97 1.57 5.26 -9.49
CA LEU A 97 2.63 4.35 -9.87
C LEU A 97 2.80 4.43 -11.39
N SER A 98 3.94 4.97 -11.81
CA SER A 98 4.26 5.11 -13.23
C SER A 98 4.42 3.74 -13.90
N PRO A 99 3.58 3.40 -14.91
CA PRO A 99 3.68 2.12 -15.60
C PRO A 99 5.04 1.92 -16.27
N SER A 100 5.60 2.98 -16.88
CA SER A 100 6.89 2.91 -17.56
C SER A 100 8.03 2.66 -16.57
N ALA A 101 8.03 3.35 -15.42
CA ALA A 101 9.01 3.14 -14.37
C ALA A 101 8.92 1.71 -13.82
N LEU A 102 7.71 1.19 -13.61
CA LEU A 102 7.49 -0.18 -13.17
C LEU A 102 8.08 -1.22 -14.14
N TYR A 103 7.85 -1.04 -15.44
CA TYR A 103 8.33 -1.97 -16.47
C TYR A 103 9.86 -2.00 -16.54
N ILE A 104 10.48 -0.82 -16.45
CA ILE A 104 11.94 -0.67 -16.40
C ILE A 104 12.50 -1.32 -15.14
N ALA A 105 11.92 -1.03 -13.97
CA ALA A 105 12.38 -1.57 -12.69
C ALA A 105 12.31 -3.11 -12.64
N CYS A 106 11.28 -3.69 -13.25
CA CYS A 106 11.15 -5.15 -13.34
C CYS A 106 11.94 -5.78 -14.51
N GLY A 107 12.49 -4.98 -15.42
CA GLY A 107 13.09 -5.49 -16.66
C GLY A 107 12.11 -6.30 -17.52
N ALA A 108 10.83 -5.90 -17.57
CA ALA A 108 9.76 -6.61 -18.28
C ALA A 108 9.12 -5.70 -19.34
N SER A 109 8.62 -6.29 -20.44
CA SER A 109 7.92 -5.51 -21.46
C SER A 109 6.48 -5.19 -21.03
N ALA A 110 5.96 -4.04 -21.46
CA ALA A 110 4.57 -3.65 -21.20
C ALA A 110 3.57 -4.75 -21.60
N SER A 111 3.73 -5.35 -22.79
CA SER A 111 2.83 -6.39 -23.29
C SER A 111 2.84 -7.65 -22.42
N ALA A 112 4.02 -8.09 -21.98
CA ALA A 112 4.16 -9.24 -21.09
C ALA A 112 3.54 -8.95 -19.72
N THR A 113 3.80 -7.76 -19.17
CA THR A 113 3.24 -7.31 -17.89
C THR A 113 1.72 -7.19 -17.93
N HIS A 114 1.15 -6.55 -18.95
CA HIS A 114 -0.31 -6.43 -19.10
C HIS A 114 -0.97 -7.80 -19.22
N ARG A 115 -0.37 -8.73 -19.98
CA ARG A 115 -0.88 -10.10 -20.09
C ARG A 115 -0.90 -10.81 -18.74
N ARG A 116 0.19 -10.73 -17.96
CA ARG A 116 0.24 -11.35 -16.62
C ARG A 116 -0.69 -10.66 -15.63
N SER A 117 -0.72 -9.34 -15.61
CA SER A 117 -1.62 -8.56 -14.77
C SER A 117 -3.08 -8.96 -15.01
N LYS A 118 -3.51 -9.07 -16.28
CA LYS A 118 -4.85 -9.58 -16.60
C LYS A 118 -5.07 -11.00 -16.09
N GLN A 119 -4.13 -11.92 -16.33
CA GLN A 119 -4.24 -13.30 -15.84
C GLN A 119 -4.39 -13.38 -14.32
N ILE A 120 -3.64 -12.56 -13.59
CA ILE A 120 -3.69 -12.50 -12.12
C ILE A 120 -5.05 -11.97 -11.66
N CYS A 121 -5.50 -10.84 -12.22
CA CYS A 121 -6.81 -10.26 -11.88
C CYS A 121 -7.94 -11.26 -12.16
N ASP A 122 -7.94 -11.90 -13.34
CA ASP A 122 -8.99 -12.84 -13.74
C ASP A 122 -8.99 -14.12 -12.87
N ARG A 123 -7.83 -14.55 -12.37
CA ARG A 123 -7.70 -15.78 -11.57
C ARG A 123 -8.02 -15.59 -10.10
N LEU A 124 -7.61 -14.47 -9.52
CA LEU A 124 -7.79 -14.18 -8.10
C LEU A 124 -8.98 -13.25 -7.83
N HIS A 125 -9.72 -12.84 -8.86
CA HIS A 125 -10.86 -11.92 -8.74
C HIS A 125 -10.49 -10.64 -7.97
N LEU A 126 -9.30 -10.09 -8.27
CA LEU A 126 -8.72 -8.99 -7.49
C LEU A 126 -9.56 -7.71 -7.50
N ALA A 127 -10.40 -7.51 -8.53
CA ALA A 127 -11.24 -6.32 -8.62
C ALA A 127 -12.52 -6.45 -7.79
N GLU A 128 -13.05 -7.67 -7.68
CA GLU A 128 -14.29 -7.99 -6.98
C GLU A 128 -14.06 -8.19 -5.47
N ASP A 129 -12.87 -8.66 -5.09
CA ASP A 129 -12.57 -9.01 -3.71
C ASP A 129 -11.91 -7.84 -2.97
N ALA A 130 -12.68 -7.28 -2.03
CA ALA A 130 -12.30 -6.12 -1.23
C ALA A 130 -11.02 -6.33 -0.41
N GLN A 131 -10.59 -7.57 -0.16
CA GLN A 131 -9.35 -7.84 0.59
C GLN A 131 -8.09 -7.36 -0.15
N TRP A 132 -8.16 -7.16 -1.47
CA TRP A 132 -7.05 -6.68 -2.31
C TRP A 132 -7.08 -5.16 -2.56
N GLN A 133 -8.08 -4.48 -2.00
CA GLN A 133 -8.20 -3.03 -2.06
C GLN A 133 -7.42 -2.43 -0.90
N ILE A 134 -6.40 -1.66 -1.24
CA ILE A 134 -5.48 -1.02 -0.31
C ILE A 134 -6.07 0.33 0.07
N PRO A 135 -6.50 0.54 1.33
CA PRO A 135 -7.11 1.79 1.74
C PRO A 135 -6.11 2.93 1.58
N ILE A 136 -6.59 4.06 1.07
CA ILE A 136 -5.83 5.29 1.05
C ILE A 136 -5.66 5.71 2.52
N PRO A 137 -4.42 5.93 3.00
CA PRO A 137 -4.22 6.46 4.34
C PRO A 137 -4.96 7.79 4.43
N PRO A 138 -5.60 8.09 5.58
CA PRO A 138 -6.27 9.37 5.73
C PRO A 138 -5.27 10.50 5.42
N PRO A 139 -5.72 11.59 4.78
CA PRO A 139 -4.84 12.72 4.52
C PRO A 139 -4.16 13.14 5.83
N VAL A 140 -2.86 13.40 5.79
CA VAL A 140 -2.13 13.90 6.96
C VAL A 140 -2.75 15.24 7.31
N VAL A 141 -3.51 15.26 8.38
CA VAL A 141 -4.12 16.48 8.90
C VAL A 141 -3.01 17.32 9.49
N ASN A 142 -2.86 18.55 9.00
CA ASN A 142 -1.99 19.52 9.65
C ASN A 142 -2.66 20.02 10.93
N TRP A 143 -2.26 19.47 12.08
CA TRP A 143 -2.77 19.89 13.39
C TRP A 143 -2.10 21.16 13.92
N MET A 144 -1.16 21.76 13.17
CA MET A 144 -0.56 23.04 13.54
C MET A 144 -1.50 24.20 13.21
N VAL A 145 -1.94 24.91 14.25
CA VAL A 145 -2.78 26.11 14.14
C VAL A 145 -2.02 27.34 14.64
N SER A 146 -2.32 28.50 14.07
CA SER A 146 -1.71 29.76 14.49
C SER A 146 -2.52 30.40 15.62
N VAL A 147 -1.93 30.49 16.80
CA VAL A 147 -2.52 31.18 17.96
C VAL A 147 -1.63 32.36 18.32
N ASN A 148 -2.14 33.58 18.15
CA ASN A 148 -1.37 34.82 18.34
C ASN A 148 -0.05 34.87 17.56
N GLY A 149 -0.01 34.27 16.36
CA GLY A 149 1.18 34.22 15.51
C GLY A 149 2.18 33.11 15.86
N LEU A 150 1.89 32.27 16.87
CA LEU A 150 2.69 31.09 17.19
C LEU A 150 2.02 29.84 16.60
N ALA A 151 2.80 29.01 15.91
CA ALA A 151 2.36 27.70 15.46
C ALA A 151 2.32 26.75 16.66
N VAL A 152 1.11 26.32 17.03
CA VAL A 152 0.86 25.43 18.17
C VAL A 152 0.14 24.18 17.67
N ASP A 153 0.50 23.04 18.23
CA ASP A 153 -0.22 21.79 18.00
C ASP A 153 -1.62 21.86 18.64
N ALA A 154 -2.66 21.69 17.84
CA ALA A 154 -4.05 21.74 18.26
C ALA A 154 -4.41 20.66 19.32
N HIS A 155 -3.69 19.53 19.36
CA HIS A 155 -3.87 18.53 20.41
C HIS A 155 -3.56 19.08 21.80
N LEU A 156 -2.65 20.05 21.89
CA LEU A 156 -2.22 20.68 23.14
C LEU A 156 -3.08 21.88 23.54
N LEU A 157 -3.99 22.33 22.67
CA LEU A 157 -4.86 23.46 22.97
C LEU A 157 -5.96 23.07 23.97
N PRO A 158 -6.38 24.01 24.85
CA PRO A 158 -7.59 23.87 25.64
C PRO A 158 -8.80 23.50 24.79
N ARG A 159 -9.74 22.73 25.35
CA ARG A 159 -10.91 22.21 24.60
C ARG A 159 -11.71 23.29 23.88
N SER A 160 -11.91 24.44 24.53
CA SER A 160 -12.60 25.59 23.93
C SER A 160 -11.89 26.09 22.67
N LEU A 161 -10.56 26.14 22.66
CA LEU A 161 -9.78 26.55 21.48
C LEU A 161 -9.77 25.48 20.39
N GLN A 162 -9.80 24.20 20.75
CA GLN A 162 -9.98 23.10 19.78
C GLN A 162 -11.34 23.23 19.08
N GLU A 163 -12.43 23.49 19.82
CA GLU A 163 -13.77 23.68 19.27
C GLU A 163 -13.84 24.88 18.33
N GLN A 164 -13.22 26.00 18.72
CA GLN A 164 -13.10 27.16 17.84
C GLN A 164 -12.29 26.85 16.58
N ALA A 165 -11.19 26.10 16.69
CA ALA A 165 -10.38 25.72 15.54
C ALA A 165 -11.15 24.82 14.54
N VAL A 166 -12.01 23.93 15.03
CA VAL A 166 -12.93 23.14 14.19
C VAL A 166 -13.98 24.05 13.53
N GLN A 167 -14.61 24.95 14.29
CA GLN A 167 -15.60 25.90 13.74
C GLN A 167 -15.01 26.80 12.65
N GLN A 168 -13.72 27.13 12.76
CA GLN A 168 -12.98 27.93 11.79
C GLN A 168 -12.39 27.10 10.63
N GLY A 169 -12.55 25.78 10.64
CA GLY A 169 -12.01 24.88 9.62
C GLY A 169 -10.47 24.76 9.63
N LEU A 170 -9.81 25.15 10.72
CA LEU A 170 -8.36 25.05 10.88
C LEU A 170 -7.89 23.61 11.14
N ILE A 171 -8.77 22.80 11.75
CA ILE A 171 -8.61 21.36 11.95
C ILE A 171 -9.92 20.66 11.56
N PRO A 172 -9.88 19.41 11.07
CA PRO A 172 -11.04 18.73 10.51
C PRO A 172 -12.02 18.21 11.57
N SER A 173 -11.55 17.94 12.79
CA SER A 173 -12.37 17.42 13.88
C SER A 173 -11.72 17.67 15.24
N LEU A 174 -12.50 17.49 16.30
CA LEU A 174 -12.00 17.56 17.66
C LEU A 174 -11.08 16.37 17.95
N PRO A 175 -9.86 16.58 18.48
CA PRO A 175 -9.01 15.47 18.87
C PRO A 175 -9.64 14.70 20.04
N PRO A 176 -9.39 13.38 20.14
CA PRO A 176 -9.83 12.58 21.27
C PRO A 176 -9.23 13.16 22.56
N SER A 177 -10.04 13.33 23.59
CA SER A 177 -9.53 13.70 24.91
C SER A 177 -8.89 12.46 25.54
N ASP A 178 -7.78 12.62 26.28
CA ASP A 178 -7.11 11.56 27.05
C ASP A 178 -8.02 10.83 28.07
N ARG A 179 -9.32 11.19 28.15
CA ARG A 179 -10.31 10.65 29.08
C ARG A 179 -11.14 9.49 28.53
N GLU A 180 -11.02 9.16 27.25
CA GLU A 180 -11.66 7.99 26.63
C GLU A 180 -10.63 7.13 25.91
N ALA A 181 -9.75 6.50 26.69
CA ALA A 181 -9.28 5.16 26.32
C ALA A 181 -10.48 4.21 26.52
N PRO A 182 -10.84 3.35 25.54
CA PRO A 182 -11.84 2.34 25.79
C PRO A 182 -11.35 1.46 26.94
N ALA A 183 -12.20 1.29 27.96
CA ALA A 183 -12.02 0.25 28.96
C ALA A 183 -11.86 -1.08 28.22
N GLN A 184 -10.76 -1.78 28.55
CA GLN A 184 -10.48 -3.13 28.08
C GLN A 184 -11.58 -4.10 28.49
#